data_AF-A0A5K1FUB4-F1
#
_entry.id   AF-A0A5K1FUB4-F1
#
_cell.length_a   1.000
_cell.length_b   1.000
_cell.length_c   1.000
_cell.angle_alpha   90.00
_cell.angle_beta   90.00
_cell.angle_gamma   90.00
#
_symmetry.space_group_name_H-M   'P 1'
#
loop_
_entity.id
_entity.type
_entity.pdbx_description
1 polymer ?
#
loop_
_entity_poly.entity_id
_entity_poly.type
_entity_poly.pdbx_seq_one_letter_code
_entity_poly.pdbx_strand_id
1 'polypeptide(L)' 'MAELILSFFLSVLFIVVLSLCLRHFFPLTTTKRPAPPGSFGWPLLGETFSLLRPHASNELGQFLSGHCS' A
#
# COMPACT_ATOMS: atom_id res chain seq x y z
N MET A 1 -27.58 -16.64 15.93
CA MET A 1 -28.00 -15.40 15.23
C MET A 1 -26.88 -14.35 15.23
N ALA A 2 -26.29 -13.97 16.37
CA ALA A 2 -25.22 -12.95 16.43
C ALA A 2 -23.95 -13.29 15.62
N GLU A 3 -23.44 -14.52 15.72
CA GLU A 3 -22.26 -14.98 14.94
C GLU A 3 -22.44 -14.85 13.42
N LEU A 4 -23.66 -15.13 12.94
CA LEU A 4 -24.01 -15.08 11.52
C LEU A 4 -24.10 -13.63 11.02
N ILE A 5 -24.54 -12.72 11.89
CA ILE A 5 -24.55 -11.27 11.62
C ILE A 5 -23.13 -10.71 11.60
N LEU A 6 -22.27 -11.10 12.56
CA LEU A 6 -20.89 -10.63 12.63
C LEU A 6 -20.08 -11.09 11.41
N SER A 7 -20.19 -12.38 11.05
CA SER A 7 -19.51 -12.93 9.86
C SER A 7 -19.98 -12.25 8.57
N PHE A 8 -21.26 -11.92 8.45
CA PHE A 8 -21.77 -11.13 7.33
C PHE A 8 -21.08 -9.77 7.23
N PHE A 9 -21.02 -8.98 8.32
CA PHE A 9 -20.36 -7.67 8.31
C PHE A 9 -18.87 -7.75 7.99
N LEU A 10 -18.16 -8.75 8.54
CA LEU A 10 -16.74 -8.97 8.23
C LEU A 10 -16.54 -9.31 6.75
N SER A 11 -17.40 -10.15 6.17
CA SER A 11 -17.33 -10.49 4.74
C SER A 11 -17.55 -9.26 3.86
N VAL A 12 -18.52 -8.41 4.19
CA VAL A 12 -18.79 -7.17 3.45
C VAL A 12 -17.59 -6.23 3.56
N LEU A 13 -17.03 -6.04 4.76
CA LEU A 13 -15.84 -5.23 4.96
C LEU A 13 -14.66 -5.73 4.13
N PHE A 14 -14.43 -7.04 4.14
CA PHE A 14 -13.35 -7.66 3.37
C PHE A 14 -13.53 -7.44 1.87
N ILE A 15 -14.74 -7.64 1.34
CA ILE A 15 -15.04 -7.40 -0.08
C ILE A 15 -14.82 -5.93 -0.45
N VAL A 16 -15.24 -4.98 0.39
CA VAL A 16 -15.04 -3.54 0.16
C VAL A 16 -13.54 -3.21 0.14
N VAL A 17 -12.77 -3.67 1.13
CA VAL A 17 -11.32 -3.44 1.18
C VAL A 17 -10.63 -4.05 -0.03
N LEU A 18 -10.96 -5.30 -0.37
CA LEU A 18 -10.38 -5.99 -1.53
C LEU A 18 -10.71 -5.23 -2.83
N SER A 19 -11.94 -4.76 -2.99
CA SER A 19 -12.37 -4.00 -4.17
C SER A 19 -11.63 -2.67 -4.30
N LEU A 20 -11.41 -1.97 -3.18
CA LEU A 20 -10.63 -0.73 -3.14
C LEU A 20 -9.17 -0.99 -3.50
N CYS A 21 -8.56 -2.04 -2.96
CA CYS A 21 -7.20 -2.45 -3.29
C CYS A 21 -7.09 -2.75 -4.80
N LEU A 22 -7.94 -3.64 -5.32
CA LEU A 22 -7.91 -4.02 -6.73
C LEU A 22 -8.11 -2.81 -7.65
N ARG A 23 -9.05 -1.92 -7.35
CA ARG A 23 -9.27 -0.69 -8.13
C ARG A 23 -8.08 0.27 -8.07
N HIS A 24 -7.42 0.38 -6.92
CA HIS A 24 -6.24 1.22 -6.77
C HIS A 24 -5.04 0.69 -7.57
N PHE A 25 -4.86 -0.64 -7.62
CA PHE A 25 -3.77 -1.29 -8.35
C PHE A 25 -4.09 -1.58 -9.82
N PHE A 26 -5.36 -1.54 -10.24
CA PHE A 26 -5.78 -1.82 -11.63
C PHE A 26 -5.11 -0.93 -12.69
N PRO A 27 -4.93 0.40 -12.49
CA PRO A 27 -4.26 1.25 -13.47
C PRO A 27 -2.86 0.77 -13.85
N LEU A 28 -2.17 0.06 -12.95
CA LEU A 28 -0.80 -0.42 -13.13
C LEU A 28 -0.66 -1.52 -14.17
N THR A 29 -1.69 -2.34 -14.35
CA THR A 29 -1.70 -3.38 -15.38
C THR A 29 -2.06 -2.83 -16.76
N THR A 30 -2.61 -1.60 -16.79
CA THR A 30 -3.12 -0.96 -18.01
C THR A 30 -2.21 0.12 -18.57
N THR A 31 -1.22 0.59 -17.81
CA THR A 31 -0.25 1.58 -18.27
C THR A 31 0.69 1.00 -19.32
N LYS A 32 0.66 1.56 -20.54
CA LYS A 32 1.50 1.13 -21.68
C LYS A 32 2.96 1.59 -21.61
N ARG A 33 3.31 2.44 -20.64
CA ARG A 33 4.68 2.93 -20.45
C ARG A 33 5.28 2.27 -19.22
N PRO A 34 6.53 1.77 -19.29
CA PRO A 34 7.19 1.21 -18.12
C PRO A 34 7.40 2.32 -17.09
N ALA A 35 6.84 2.14 -15.90
CA ALA A 35 7.19 2.95 -14.75
C ALA A 35 8.62 2.60 -14.29
N PRO A 36 9.35 3.52 -13.64
CA PRO A 36 10.60 3.17 -12.99
C PRO A 36 10.38 2.04 -11.98
N PRO A 37 11.40 1.19 -11.75
CA PRO A 37 11.31 0.11 -10.77
C PRO A 37 11.04 0.68 -9.38
N GLY A 38 10.16 0.03 -8.62
CA GLY A 38 9.77 0.47 -7.29
C GLY A 38 8.84 -0.52 -6.62
N SER A 39 8.50 -0.22 -5.37
CA SER A 39 7.59 -1.00 -4.54
C SER A 39 6.31 -0.21 -4.29
N PHE A 40 5.16 -0.89 -4.27
CA PHE A 40 3.88 -0.29 -3.93
C PHE A 40 3.63 -0.21 -2.42
N GLY A 41 4.48 -0.85 -1.61
CA GLY A 41 4.33 -0.90 -0.17
C GLY A 41 2.96 -1.44 0.28
N TRP A 42 2.39 -0.84 1.32
CA TRP A 42 1.09 -1.23 1.86
C TRP A 42 -0.07 -0.83 0.95
N PRO A 43 -1.13 -1.67 0.83
CA PRO A 43 -2.37 -1.25 0.22
C PRO A 43 -2.90 -0.02 0.97
N LEU A 44 -3.05 1.10 0.25
CA LEU A 44 -3.44 2.44 0.72
C LEU A 44 -2.31 3.34 1.27
N LEU A 45 -1.50 2.85 2.21
CA LEU A 45 -0.48 3.68 2.88
C LEU A 45 0.87 3.69 2.15
N GLY A 46 1.09 2.75 1.23
CA GLY A 46 2.33 2.61 0.50
C GLY A 46 3.54 2.45 1.43
N GLU A 47 4.57 3.24 1.15
CA GLU A 47 5.83 3.26 1.92
C GLU A 47 5.96 4.50 2.82
N THR A 48 4.87 5.24 3.04
CA THR A 48 4.88 6.52 3.77
C THR A 48 5.51 6.40 5.15
N PHE A 49 5.22 5.36 5.93
CA PHE A 49 5.83 5.18 7.25
C PHE A 49 7.33 4.86 7.20
N SER A 50 7.77 4.15 6.17
CA SER A 50 9.19 3.88 5.95
C SER A 50 9.93 5.15 5.54
N LEU A 51 9.32 5.97 4.68
CA LEU A 51 9.85 7.29 4.27
C LEU A 51 9.90 8.28 5.45
N LEU A 52 8.87 8.31 6.30
CA LEU A 52 8.78 9.21 7.45
C LEU A 52 9.51 8.67 8.69
N ARG A 53 10.23 7.55 8.57
CA ARG A 53 10.96 6.98 9.70
C ARG A 53 12.04 7.97 10.16
N PRO A 54 12.11 8.29 11.48
CA PRO A 54 13.11 9.21 11.99
C PRO A 54 14.52 8.74 11.65
N HIS A 55 15.35 9.68 11.21
CA HIS A 55 16.77 9.52 10.94
C HIS A 55 17.49 10.83 11.28
N ALA A 56 18.82 10.79 11.40
CA ALA A 56 19.60 11.99 11.69
C ALA A 56 19.45 13.02 10.55
N SER A 57 19.26 14.30 10.87
CA SER A 57 18.98 15.34 9.85
C SER A 57 20.13 15.62 8.88
N ASN A 58 21.31 15.10 9.17
CA ASN A 58 22.50 15.16 8.31
C ASN A 58 22.73 13.87 7.51
N GLU A 59 21.80 12.91 7.58
CA GLU A 59 21.83 11.65 6.83
C GLU A 59 20.61 11.56 5.93
N LEU A 60 20.69 10.79 4.84
CA LEU A 60 19.54 10.54 3.96
C LEU A 60 18.51 9.59 4.57
N GLY A 61 18.89 8.86 5.63
CA GLY A 61 18.09 7.79 6.22
C GLY A 61 18.08 6.52 5.35
N GLN A 62 17.74 5.40 5.99
CA GLN A 62 17.78 4.06 5.37
C GLN A 62 16.84 3.93 4.17
N PHE A 63 15.70 4.64 4.19
CA PHE A 63 14.72 4.57 3.11
C PHE A 63 15.27 5.15 1.81
N LEU A 64 15.75 6.40 1.83
CA LEU A 64 16.26 7.06 0.62
C LEU A 64 17.59 6.47 0.16
N SER A 65 18.46 6.05 1.09
CA SER A 65 19.72 5.42 0.71
C SER A 65 19.54 4.13 -0.09
N GLY A 66 18.47 3.35 0.19
CA GLY A 66 18.18 2.11 -0.55
C GLY A 66 17.41 2.31 -1.86
N HIS A 67 16.83 3.50 -2.09
CA HIS A 67 16.02 3.80 -3.28
C HIS A 67 16.68 4.79 -4.25
N CYS A 68 17.72 5.50 -3.82
CA CYS A 68 18.41 6.53 -4.60
C CYS A 68 19.90 6.23 -4.85
N SER A 69 20.36 4.99 -4.59
CA SER A 69 21.73 4.52 -4.84
C SER A 69 21.94 4.00 -6.26
#